data_AF-A0A1I8P6K1-F1
#
_entry.id   AF-A0A1I8P6K1-F1
#
_cell.length_a   1.000
_cell.length_b   1.000
_cell.length_c   1.000
_cell.angle_alpha   90.00
_cell.angle_beta   90.00
_cell.angle_gamma   90.00
#
_symmetry.space_group_name_H-M   'P 1'
#
loop_
_entity.id
_entity.type
_entity.pdbx_description
1 polymer ?
#
loop_
_entity_poly.entity_id
_entity_poly.type
_entity_poly.pdbx_seq_one_letter_code
_entity_poly.pdbx_strand_id
1 'polypeptide(L)' 'MSSSNTKKDPCKANACKIQACLKENNYQEEKCLEVLEQMRLCCLKWHATSLCCSGIDLNRSYLPDKSARESKEGKL' A
#
# COMPACT_ATOMS: atom_id res chain seq x y z
N MET A 1 8.77 5.46 24.71
CA MET A 1 8.08 4.41 23.93
C MET A 1 9.04 3.86 22.90
N SER A 2 9.33 2.56 23.02
CA SER A 2 9.98 1.66 22.04
C SER A 2 11.38 2.00 21.52
N SER A 3 12.38 1.77 22.37
CA SER A 3 13.76 1.44 21.96
C SER A 3 13.86 -0.06 21.74
N SER A 4 14.28 -0.53 20.55
CA SER A 4 14.96 -1.84 20.36
C SER A 4 15.49 -1.98 18.93
N ASN A 5 16.81 -1.90 18.82
CA ASN A 5 17.66 -2.13 17.66
C ASN A 5 17.29 -3.42 16.89
N THR A 6 16.64 -3.33 15.72
CA THR A 6 16.16 -4.52 14.98
C THR A 6 16.16 -4.26 13.47
N LYS A 7 16.58 -5.26 12.68
CA LYS A 7 16.74 -5.24 11.21
C LYS A 7 15.66 -4.39 10.53
N LYS A 8 16.06 -3.40 9.72
CA LYS A 8 15.13 -2.51 9.00
C LYS A 8 14.03 -3.35 8.36
N ASP A 9 12.79 -3.16 8.80
CA ASP A 9 11.65 -3.87 8.23
C ASP A 9 11.65 -3.62 6.70
N PRO A 10 11.68 -4.68 5.89
CA PRO A 10 11.90 -4.56 4.45
C PRO A 10 10.76 -3.82 3.74
N CYS A 11 9.54 -3.83 4.29
CA CYS A 11 8.37 -3.19 3.70
C CYS A 11 8.02 -1.85 4.35
N LYS A 12 8.72 -1.45 5.42
CA LYS A 12 8.53 -0.14 6.07
C LYS A 12 8.67 1.05 5.12
N ALA A 13 9.56 0.96 4.13
CA ALA A 13 9.69 2.00 3.12
C ALA A 13 8.41 2.18 2.31
N ASN A 14 7.76 1.09 1.91
CA ASN A 14 6.50 1.12 1.17
C ASN A 14 5.34 1.56 2.08
N ALA A 15 5.33 1.14 3.34
CA ALA A 15 4.36 1.62 4.32
C ALA A 15 4.44 3.15 4.51
N CYS A 16 5.65 3.70 4.61
CA CYS A 16 5.83 5.16 4.67
C CYS A 16 5.35 5.86 3.40
N LYS A 17 5.56 5.26 2.22
CA LYS A 17 5.05 5.82 0.96
C LYS A 17 3.52 5.82 0.92
N ILE A 18 2.86 4.79 1.43
CA ILE A 18 1.38 4.77 1.54
C ILE A 18 0.93 5.94 2.41
N GLN A 19 1.55 6.13 3.56
CA GLN A 19 1.21 7.24 4.46
C GLN A 19 1.44 8.61 3.82
N ALA A 20 2.52 8.78 3.06
CA ALA A 20 2.77 10.02 2.31
C ALA A 20 1.70 10.23 1.23
N CYS A 21 1.45 9.21 0.40
CA CYS A 21 0.45 9.26 -0.65
C CYS A 21 -0.94 9.59 -0.10
N LEU A 22 -1.35 8.95 1.00
CA LEU A 22 -2.62 9.25 1.65
C LEU A 22 -2.67 10.72 2.09
N LYS A 23 -1.64 11.24 2.77
CA LYS A 23 -1.63 12.65 3.20
C LYS A 23 -1.72 13.62 2.02
N GLU A 24 -0.98 13.36 0.95
CA GLU A 24 -0.99 14.19 -0.27
C GLU A 24 -2.32 14.11 -1.02
N ASN A 25 -3.01 12.98 -0.95
CA ASN A 25 -4.27 12.72 -1.66
C ASN A 25 -5.51 12.84 -0.76
N ASN A 26 -5.43 13.53 0.38
CA ASN A 26 -6.56 13.70 1.31
C ASN A 26 -7.18 12.35 1.76
N TYR A 27 -6.32 11.37 2.01
CA TYR A 27 -6.64 9.99 2.39
C TYR A 27 -7.47 9.23 1.35
N GLN A 28 -7.45 9.66 0.09
CA GLN A 28 -8.09 8.94 -1.01
C GLN A 28 -7.23 7.74 -1.44
N GLU A 29 -7.56 6.57 -0.90
CA GLU A 29 -6.85 5.32 -1.17
C GLU A 29 -6.84 4.93 -2.66
N GLU A 30 -7.90 5.27 -3.40
CA GLU A 30 -8.03 5.02 -4.86
C GLU A 30 -6.90 5.67 -5.69
N LYS A 31 -6.27 6.73 -5.17
CA LYS A 31 -5.11 7.37 -5.81
C LYS A 31 -3.79 6.73 -5.44
N CYS A 32 -3.77 5.90 -4.40
CA CYS A 32 -2.59 5.24 -3.84
C CYS A 32 -2.51 3.75 -4.19
N LEU A 33 -3.37 3.25 -5.08
CA LEU A 33 -3.45 1.83 -5.47
C LEU A 33 -2.10 1.28 -5.96
N GLU A 34 -1.31 2.09 -6.66
CA GLU A 34 0.02 1.70 -7.12
C GLU A 34 0.99 1.45 -5.95
N VAL A 35 0.96 2.32 -4.94
CA VAL A 35 1.82 2.19 -3.76
C VAL A 35 1.36 1.04 -2.86
N LEU A 36 0.04 0.83 -2.77
CA LEU A 36 -0.54 -0.33 -2.09
C LEU A 36 -0.14 -1.65 -2.77
N GLU A 37 -0.14 -1.70 -4.10
CA GLU A 37 0.34 -2.87 -4.83
C GLU A 37 1.84 -3.10 -4.59
N GLN A 38 2.66 -2.05 -4.57
CA GLN A 38 4.08 -2.19 -4.19
C GLN A 38 4.26 -2.73 -2.77
N MET A 39 3.41 -2.30 -1.84
CA MET A 39 3.41 -2.85 -0.48
C MET A 39 3.00 -4.32 -0.47
N ARG A 40 1.96 -4.70 -1.23
CA ARG A 40 1.53 -6.09 -1.40
C ARG A 40 2.64 -6.96 -1.95
N LEU A 41 3.31 -6.54 -3.01
CA LEU A 41 4.44 -7.27 -3.61
C LEU A 41 5.60 -7.43 -2.62
N CYS A 42 5.87 -6.41 -1.80
CA CYS A 42 6.86 -6.54 -0.73
C CYS A 42 6.44 -7.59 0.30
N CYS A 43 5.17 -7.56 0.70
CA CYS A 43 4.62 -8.50 1.67
C CYS A 43 4.55 -9.92 1.15
N LEU A 44 4.25 -10.15 -0.14
CA LEU A 44 4.34 -11.48 -0.73
C LEU A 44 5.73 -12.12 -0.54
N LYS A 45 6.79 -11.30 -0.54
CA LYS A 45 8.17 -11.76 -0.33
C LYS A 45 8.56 -11.82 1.16
N TRP A 46 8.08 -10.89 1.98
CA TRP A 46 8.59 -10.65 3.33
C TRP A 46 7.53 -10.69 4.45
N HIS A 47 6.31 -11.13 4.20
CA HIS A 47 5.22 -11.18 5.19
C HIS A 47 5.61 -11.90 6.49
N ALA A 48 6.44 -12.94 6.42
CA ALA A 48 6.94 -13.67 7.59
C ALA A 48 7.89 -12.84 8.49
N THR A 49 8.48 -11.76 7.95
CA THR A 49 9.49 -10.94 8.63
C THR A 49 9.02 -9.50 8.87
N SER A 50 8.15 -8.98 7.99
CA SER A 50 7.69 -7.60 8.02
C SER A 50 6.39 -7.48 8.83
N LEU A 51 6.42 -6.66 9.87
CA LEU A 51 5.25 -6.36 10.71
C LEU A 51 4.27 -5.44 9.99
N CYS A 52 4.77 -4.63 9.04
CA CYS A 52 3.96 -3.71 8.27
C CYS A 52 2.97 -4.42 7.33
N CYS A 53 3.16 -5.71 7.07
CA CYS A 53 2.29 -6.51 6.20
C CYS A 53 0.97 -6.95 6.83
N SER A 54 0.82 -6.78 8.14
CA SER A 54 -0.37 -7.22 8.89
C SER A 54 -1.67 -6.55 8.42
N GLY A 55 -1.58 -5.38 7.77
CA GLY A 55 -2.73 -4.63 7.25
C GLY A 55 -2.92 -4.72 5.74
N ILE A 56 -2.22 -5.62 5.05
CA ILE A 56 -2.24 -5.72 3.59
C ILE A 56 -2.84 -7.06 3.16
N ASP A 57 -3.81 -7.02 2.27
CA ASP A 57 -4.40 -8.21 1.68
C ASP A 57 -3.49 -8.74 0.56
N LEU A 58 -2.93 -9.93 0.76
CA LEU A 58 -2.03 -10.56 -0.21
C LEU A 58 -2.79 -11.29 -1.32
N ASN A 59 -4.05 -11.65 -1.08
CA ASN A 59 -4.87 -12.44 -2.00
C ASN A 59 -5.55 -11.59 -3.07
N ARG A 60 -5.54 -10.26 -2.91
CA ARG A 60 -6.18 -9.30 -3.81
C ARG A 60 -5.17 -8.34 -4.40
N SER A 61 -5.23 -8.12 -5.72
CA SER A 61 -4.52 -7.02 -6.38
C SER A 61 -5.18 -5.69 -6.04
N TYR A 62 -4.37 -4.68 -5.71
CA TYR A 62 -4.87 -3.31 -5.51
C TYR A 62 -5.05 -2.55 -6.83
N LEU A 63 -4.41 -3.00 -7.90
CA LEU A 63 -4.58 -2.37 -9.21
C LEU A 63 -5.94 -2.72 -9.81
N PRO A 64 -6.70 -1.72 -10.29
CA PRO A 64 -7.93 -1.99 -11.03
C PRO A 64 -7.56 -2.64 -12.36
N ASP A 65 -8.34 -3.63 -12.77
CA ASP A 65 -8.26 -4.14 -14.13
C ASP A 65 -8.51 -2.96 -15.09
N LYS A 66 -7.64 -2.78 -16.09
CA LYS A 66 -7.64 -1.59 -16.96
C LYS A 66 -8.97 -1.37 -17.72
N SER A 67 -9.89 -2.32 -17.64
CA SER A 67 -11.24 -2.25 -18.21
C SER A 67 -12.23 -1.32 -17.47
N ALA A 68 -11.91 -0.78 -16.29
CA ALA A 68 -12.88 -0.02 -15.48
C ALA A 68 -12.61 1.49 -15.30
N ARG A 69 -11.55 2.06 -15.89
CA ARG A 69 -11.20 3.48 -15.71
C ARG A 69 -12.06 4.47 -16.51
N GLU A 70 -13.02 4.01 -17.30
CA GLU A 70 -13.83 4.87 -18.17
C GLU A 70 -15.17 5.33 -17.56
N SER A 71 -15.39 5.22 -16.24
CA SER A 71 -16.74 5.49 -15.67
C SER A 71 -16.83 6.29 -14.36
N LYS A 72 -15.81 7.05 -13.95
CA LYS A 72 -15.93 7.93 -12.76
C LYS A 72 -15.45 9.37 -12.92
N GLU A 73 -15.43 9.89 -14.15
CA GLU A 73 -15.30 11.34 -14.38
C GLU A 73 -16.50 11.80 -15.22
N GLY A 74 -17.64 12.04 -14.57
CA GLY A 74 -18.85 12.53 -15.24
C GLY A 74 -20.15 12.02 -14.66
N LYS A 75 -20.57 12.56 -13.52
CA LYS A 75 -22.00 12.70 -13.25
C LYS A 75 -22.24 14.11 -12.72
N LEU A 76 -22.81 14.89 -13.64
CA LEU A 76 -23.27 16.27 -13.58
C LEU A 76 -23.99 16.65 -12.28
#